data_AF-A0A520KE93-F1
#
_entry.id   AF-A0A520KE93-F1
#
_cell.length_a   1.000
_cell.length_b   1.000
_cell.length_c   1.000
_cell.angle_alpha   90.00
_cell.angle_beta   90.00
_cell.angle_gamma   90.00
#
_symmetry.space_group_name_H-M   'P 1'
#
loop_
_entity.id
_entity.type
_entity.pdbx_description
1 polymer ?
#
loop_
_entity_poly.entity_id
_entity_poly.type
_entity_poly.pdbx_seq_one_letter_code
_entity_poly.pdbx_strand_id
1 'polypeptide(L)' 'MTTEKKIIGPSKLTKYERARVIGARALQISMGAPPLIMTTAKSPIEIAEEELKEKVLPITIRRKLPDGRYQDIPIKWLLE' A
#
# COMPACT_ATOMS: atom_id res chain seq x y z
N MET A 1 -7.58 4.15 26.15
CA MET A 1 -6.14 3.81 26.08
C MET A 1 -5.76 3.61 24.63
N THR A 2 -5.40 4.67 23.93
CA THR A 2 -4.87 4.60 22.55
C THR A 2 -3.45 4.04 22.64
N THR A 3 -3.28 2.75 22.39
CA THR A 3 -1.95 2.17 22.17
C THR A 3 -1.34 2.86 20.96
N GLU A 4 -0.42 3.80 21.19
CA GLU A 4 0.41 4.37 20.13
C GLU A 4 1.17 3.22 19.47
N LYS A 5 0.76 2.88 18.25
CA LYS A 5 1.47 1.88 17.45
C LYS A 5 2.86 2.45 17.17
N LYS A 6 3.89 1.88 17.79
CA LYS A 6 5.29 2.29 17.59
C LYS A 6 5.73 1.89 16.18
N ILE A 7 5.52 2.79 15.22
CA ILE A 7 5.86 2.61 13.81
C ILE A 7 7.25 3.19 13.55
N ILE A 8 8.11 2.45 12.86
CA ILE A 8 9.38 2.97 12.36
C ILE A 8 9.08 3.95 11.22
N GLY A 9 9.53 5.20 11.36
CA GLY A 9 9.29 6.26 10.39
C GLY A 9 7.93 6.96 10.56
N PRO A 10 7.44 7.69 9.54
CA PRO A 10 6.21 8.49 9.65
C PRO A 10 4.97 7.60 9.77
N SER A 11 3.99 7.99 10.58
CA SER A 11 2.73 7.26 10.76
C SER A 11 1.83 7.21 9.51
N LYS A 12 2.21 7.92 8.44
CA LYS A 12 1.51 7.98 7.16
C LYS A 12 2.29 7.28 6.06
N LEU A 13 1.57 6.88 5.01
CA LEU A 13 2.16 6.36 3.78
C LEU A 13 2.93 7.48 3.05
N THR A 14 4.22 7.29 2.82
CA THR A 14 5.01 8.28 2.08
C THR A 14 4.64 8.30 0.60
N LYS A 15 4.89 9.42 -0.09
CA LYS A 15 4.65 9.53 -1.54
C LYS A 15 5.37 8.43 -2.35
N TYR A 16 6.55 8.02 -1.90
CA TYR A 16 7.36 6.98 -2.53
C TYR A 16 6.77 5.58 -2.33
N GLU A 17 6.36 5.26 -1.11
CA GLU A 17 5.68 4.00 -0.79
C GLU A 17 4.35 3.91 -1.55
N ARG A 18 3.58 5.00 -1.58
CA ARG A 18 2.32 5.08 -2.34
C ARG A 18 2.54 4.80 -3.81
N ALA A 19 3.50 5.48 -4.45
CA ALA A 19 3.83 5.26 -5.86
C ALA A 19 4.29 3.82 -6.12
N ARG A 20 5.09 3.23 -5.22
CA ARG A 20 5.58 1.86 -5.35
C ARG A 20 4.45 0.83 -5.25
N VAL A 21 3.51 1.03 -4.32
CA VAL A 21 2.34 0.16 -4.13
C VAL A 21 1.43 0.20 -5.36
N ILE A 22 1.10 1.39 -5.85
CA ILE A 22 0.28 1.56 -7.07
C ILE A 22 0.97 0.91 -8.26
N GLY A 23 2.27 1.16 -8.47
CA GLY A 23 3.01 0.57 -9.59
C GLY A 23 3.08 -0.96 -9.54
N ALA A 24 3.33 -1.53 -8.36
CA ALA A 24 3.35 -2.99 -8.19
C ALA A 24 1.97 -3.61 -8.43
N ARG A 25 0.90 -2.97 -7.94
CA ARG A 25 -0.47 -3.47 -8.13
C ARG A 25 -0.95 -3.31 -9.56
N ALA A 26 -0.66 -2.18 -10.20
CA ALA A 26 -0.95 -1.96 -11.62
C ALA A 26 -0.25 -3.02 -12.49
N LEU A 27 1.00 -3.39 -12.18
CA LEU A 27 1.69 -4.47 -12.86
C LEU A 27 0.96 -5.81 -12.72
N GLN A 28 0.48 -6.15 -11.52
CA GLN A 28 -0.31 -7.38 -11.30
C GLN A 28 -1.56 -7.39 -12.17
N ILE A 29 -2.29 -6.28 -12.22
CA ILE A 29 -3.50 -6.14 -13.04
C ILE A 29 -3.17 -6.27 -14.53
N SER A 30 -2.10 -5.64 -15.00
CA SER A 30 -1.60 -5.78 -16.38
C SER A 30 -1.21 -7.22 -16.73
N MET A 31 -0.79 -8.02 -15.75
CA MET A 31 -0.49 -9.45 -15.91
C MET A 31 -1.76 -10.34 -15.83
N GLY A 32 -2.95 -9.75 -15.78
CA GLY A 32 -4.23 -10.47 -15.73
C GLY A 32 -4.71 -10.83 -14.32
N ALA A 33 -4.10 -10.28 -13.27
CA ALA A 33 -4.63 -10.47 -11.92
C ALA A 33 -5.99 -9.77 -11.78
N PRO A 34 -7.00 -10.41 -11.15
CA PRO A 34 -8.31 -9.82 -10.99
C PRO A 34 -8.26 -8.61 -10.01
N PRO A 35 -9.00 -7.53 -10.31
CA PRO A 35 -9.26 -6.46 -9.35
C PRO A 35 -10.04 -6.99 -8.13
N LEU A 36 -9.77 -6.43 -6.95
CA LEU A 36 -10.45 -6.75 -5.69
C LEU A 36 -11.72 -5.91 -5.48
N ILE A 37 -11.91 -4.87 -6.28
CA ILE A 37 -13.08 -3.99 -6.25
C ILE A 37 -13.81 -4.04 -7.59
N MET A 38 -15.11 -3.74 -7.56
CA MET A 38 -15.84 -3.43 -8.79
C MET A 38 -15.53 -1.98 -9.17
N THR A 39 -14.92 -1.78 -10.34
CA THR A 39 -14.57 -0.46 -10.86
C THR A 39 -14.95 -0.34 -12.33
N THR A 40 -15.24 0.88 -12.77
CA THR A 40 -15.46 1.23 -14.17
C THR A 40 -14.15 1.67 -14.87
N ALA A 41 -13.06 1.81 -14.10
CA ALA A 41 -11.75 2.18 -14.60
C ALA A 41 -11.22 1.11 -15.56
N LYS A 42 -10.57 1.57 -16.65
CA LYS A 42 -10.00 0.68 -17.68
C LYS A 42 -8.48 0.58 -17.58
N SER A 43 -7.83 1.58 -17.00
CA SER A 43 -6.38 1.60 -16.85
C SER A 43 -5.95 0.80 -15.62
N PRO A 44 -4.93 -0.08 -15.71
CA PRO A 44 -4.39 -0.80 -14.55
C PRO A 44 -3.95 0.12 -13.41
N ILE A 45 -3.49 1.33 -13.74
CA ILE A 45 -3.06 2.33 -12.75
C ILE A 45 -4.27 2.89 -12.01
N GLU A 46 -5.33 3.27 -12.71
CA GLU A 46 -6.57 3.80 -12.11
C GLU A 46 -7.21 2.76 -11.20
N ILE A 47 -7.28 1.50 -11.64
CA ILE A 47 -7.79 0.38 -10.85
C ILE A 47 -6.97 0.23 -9.55
N ALA A 48 -5.63 0.24 -9.65
CA ALA A 48 -4.75 0.13 -8.49
C ALA A 48 -4.90 1.33 -7.52
N GLU A 49 -5.14 2.54 -8.04
CA GLU A 49 -5.41 3.72 -7.23
C GLU A 49 -6.73 3.62 -6.48
N GLU A 50 -7.79 3.15 -7.12
CA GLU A 50 -9.08 2.93 -6.48
C GLU A 50 -9.01 1.83 -5.42
N GLU A 51 -8.34 0.70 -5.69
CA GLU A 51 -8.12 -0.35 -4.69
C GLU A 51 -7.34 0.15 -3.47
N LEU A 52 -6.38 1.04 -3.69
CA LEU A 52 -5.62 1.66 -2.60
C LEU A 52 -6.51 2.61 -1.77
N LYS A 53 -7.41 3.38 -2.41
CA LYS A 53 -8.38 4.25 -1.73
C LYS A 53 -9.37 3.45 -0.89
N GLU A 54 -9.85 2.32 -1.39
CA GLU A 54 -10.76 1.41 -0.68
C GLU A 54 -10.06 0.59 0.42
N LYS A 55 -8.73 0.73 0.58
CA LYS A 55 -7.93 0.06 1.62
C LYS A 55 -8.04 -1.47 1.59
N VAL A 56 -8.32 -2.06 0.41
CA VAL A 56 -8.52 -3.51 0.23
C VAL A 56 -7.23 -4.27 -0.09
N LEU A 57 -6.14 -3.57 -0.45
CA LEU A 57 -4.90 -4.20 -0.86
C LEU A 57 -4.20 -4.92 0.31
N PRO A 58 -3.95 -6.24 0.22
CA PRO A 58 -3.25 -7.01 1.25
C PRO A 58 -1.72 -6.85 1.13
N ILE A 59 -1.23 -5.61 1.22
CA ILE A 59 0.19 -5.26 1.06
C ILE A 59 0.78 -4.82 2.40
N THR A 60 2.00 -5.30 2.67
CA THR A 60 2.81 -4.93 3.84
C THR A 60 4.07 -4.22 3.36
N ILE A 61 4.41 -3.11 4.03
CA ILE A 61 5.58 -2.31 3.74
C ILE A 61 6.66 -2.62 4.77
N ARG A 62 7.81 -3.07 4.31
CA ARG A 62 8.99 -3.26 5.16
C ARG A 62 9.83 -2.00 5.18
N ARG A 63 9.83 -1.27 6.31
CA ARG A 63 10.75 -0.14 6.52
C ARG A 63 12.02 -0.64 7.19
N LYS A 64 13.17 -0.37 6.58
CA LYS A 64 14.49 -0.72 7.12
C LYS A 64 15.19 0.52 7.64
N LEU A 65 15.80 0.41 8.81
CA LEU A 65 16.71 1.40 9.37
C LEU A 65 18.14 1.17 8.86
N PRO A 66 19.01 2.21 8.90
CA PRO A 66 20.41 2.07 8.51
C PRO A 66 21.20 1.03 9.31
N ASP A 67 20.74 0.73 10.53
CA ASP A 67 21.31 -0.29 11.43
C ASP A 67 20.88 -1.73 11.10
N GLY A 68 20.10 -1.93 10.04
CA GLY A 68 19.63 -3.24 9.59
C GLY A 68 18.34 -3.73 10.25
N ARG A 69 17.84 -3.06 11.29
CA ARG A 69 16.52 -3.35 11.86
C ARG A 69 15.44 -3.03 10.85
N TYR A 70 14.34 -3.77 10.90
CA TYR A 70 13.20 -3.52 10.03
C TYR A 70 11.87 -3.73 10.76
N GLN A 71 10.82 -3.12 10.23
CA GLN A 71 9.46 -3.35 10.67
C GLN A 71 8.57 -3.58 9.46
N ASP A 72 7.76 -4.63 9.56
CA ASP A 72 6.72 -4.97 8.59
C ASP A 72 5.42 -4.28 9.02
N ILE A 73 4.98 -3.31 8.22
CA ILE A 73 3.85 -2.42 8.53
C ILE A 73 2.74 -2.68 7.51
N PRO A 74 1.57 -3.19 7.94
CA PRO A 74 0.41 -3.33 7.06
C PRO A 74 -0.03 -1.97 6.52
N ILE A 75 -0.28 -1.86 5.20
CA ILE A 75 -0.64 -0.58 4.59
C ILE A 75 -1.92 0.02 5.20
N LYS A 76 -2.85 -0.84 5.65
CA LYS A 76 -4.08 -0.45 6.35
C LYS A 76 -3.82 0.40 7.61
N TRP A 77 -2.64 0.30 8.22
CA TRP A 77 -2.29 1.11 9.39
C TRP A 77 -1.76 2.51 9.02
N LEU A 78 -1.35 2.70 7.77
CA LEU A 78 -0.78 3.95 7.25
C LEU A 78 -1.78 4.77 6.42
N LEU A 79 -2.93 4.17 6.08
CA LEU A 79 -4.03 4.80 5.37
C LEU A 79 -5.02 5.37 6.40
N GLU A 80 -4.91 6.67 6.67
CA GLU A 80 -5.87 7.45 7.46
C GLU A 80 -7.29 7.33 6.90
#